data_AF-A0AAJ0ULV4-F1
#
_entry.id   AF-A0AAJ0ULV4-F1
#
_cell.length_a   1.000
_cell.length_b   1.000
_cell.length_c   1.000
_cell.angle_alpha   90.00
_cell.angle_beta   90.00
_cell.angle_gamma   90.00
#
_symmetry.space_group_name_H-M   'P 1'
#
loop_
_entity.id
_entity.type
_entity.pdbx_description
1 polymer ?
#
loop_
_entity_poly.entity_id
_entity_poly.type
_entity_poly.pdbx_seq_one_letter_code
_entity_poly.pdbx_strand_id
1 'polypeptide(L)'
;MQLRFAYANTGEEYVKRKGWQQATLSRCPLHAQGGCRFARHGTYARVSPPGTLITRYYCPDGHRTFSLLPDCYAARLSGQLSEVEAVVRAVEQAPSQAAACAGLRLDIELPGVQRFVTRRVQAVQAALVVIKGLVPERFGACVPTLLAFALMLGVPEVLVALRGIAESWLQELPRPLGFCPRPRPGGGRDRARQHRAGADPPGLLA
;
A
#
# COMPACT_ATOMS: atom_id res chain seq x y z
N MET A 1 -9.68 8.02 3.55
CA MET A 1 -9.81 6.99 2.50
C MET A 1 -8.70 7.21 1.49
N GLN A 2 -8.17 6.13 0.93
CA GLN A 2 -7.14 6.22 -0.11
C GLN A 2 -7.78 5.80 -1.43
N LEU A 3 -7.52 6.53 -2.51
CA LEU A 3 -8.05 6.30 -3.85
C LEU A 3 -6.89 6.14 -4.82
N ARG A 4 -7.16 5.47 -5.94
CA ARG A 4 -6.20 5.30 -7.01
C ARG A 4 -5.95 6.62 -7.73
N PHE A 5 -4.69 6.92 -8.01
CA PHE A 5 -4.27 7.87 -9.02
C PHE A 5 -3.52 7.10 -10.09
N ALA A 6 -4.16 6.93 -11.25
CA ALA A 6 -3.53 6.27 -12.40
C ALA A 6 -2.34 7.12 -12.86
N TYR A 7 -1.13 6.65 -12.56
CA TYR A 7 0.12 7.33 -12.86
C TYR A 7 1.10 6.32 -13.44
N ALA A 8 1.52 6.55 -14.68
CA ALA A 8 2.24 5.56 -15.47
C ALA A 8 3.74 5.48 -15.19
N ASN A 9 4.32 6.47 -14.50
CA ASN A 9 5.77 6.53 -14.29
C ASN A 9 6.16 6.04 -12.87
N THR A 10 7.47 5.85 -12.66
CA THR A 10 8.03 5.47 -11.36
C THR A 10 7.83 6.53 -10.28
N GLY A 11 8.06 6.17 -9.03
CA GLY A 11 8.03 7.06 -7.88
C GLY A 11 9.09 8.17 -7.94
N GLU A 12 10.26 7.89 -8.52
CA GLU A 12 11.31 8.89 -8.75
C GLU A 12 10.81 9.95 -9.74
N GLU A 13 10.22 9.52 -10.85
CA GLU A 13 9.68 10.45 -11.84
C GLU A 13 8.46 11.22 -11.29
N TYR A 14 7.64 10.56 -10.46
CA TYR A 14 6.58 11.21 -9.71
C TYR A 14 7.11 12.34 -8.83
N VAL A 15 8.22 12.13 -8.11
CA VAL A 15 8.84 13.17 -7.28
C VAL A 15 9.42 14.28 -8.15
N LYS A 16 10.23 13.92 -9.15
CA LYS A 16 10.90 14.85 -10.08
C LYS A 16 9.91 15.79 -10.77
N ARG A 17 8.78 15.26 -11.24
CA ARG A 17 7.73 16.02 -11.93
C ARG A 17 6.70 16.66 -11.00
N LYS A 18 6.88 16.54 -9.69
CA LYS A 18 5.89 16.96 -8.69
C LYS A 18 4.49 16.41 -9.01
N GLY A 19 4.40 15.12 -9.31
CA GLY A 19 3.19 14.46 -9.82
C GLY A 19 1.95 14.66 -8.94
N TRP A 20 2.11 14.98 -7.66
CA TRP A 20 1.00 15.39 -6.78
C TRP A 20 0.25 16.62 -7.29
N GLN A 21 0.90 17.51 -8.04
CA GLN A 21 0.25 18.68 -8.65
C GLN A 21 -0.79 18.26 -9.69
N GLN A 22 -0.58 17.13 -10.38
CA GLN A 22 -1.45 16.58 -11.42
C GLN A 22 -2.57 15.69 -10.86
N ALA A 23 -2.41 15.17 -9.64
CA ALA A 23 -3.40 14.34 -8.97
C ALA A 23 -4.65 15.17 -8.61
N THR A 24 -5.70 15.02 -9.41
CA THR A 24 -6.95 15.77 -9.28
C THR A 24 -8.14 14.86 -8.97
N LEU A 25 -9.11 15.40 -8.24
CA LEU A 25 -10.40 14.75 -8.01
C LEU A 25 -11.50 15.80 -8.20
N SER A 26 -12.25 15.68 -9.30
CA SER A 26 -13.19 16.72 -9.75
C SER A 26 -14.52 16.69 -8.99
N ARG A 27 -14.87 15.56 -8.37
CA ARG A 27 -16.15 15.37 -7.66
C ARG A 27 -15.94 14.67 -6.34
N CYS A 28 -16.79 14.98 -5.37
CA CYS A 28 -16.78 14.30 -4.08
C CYS A 28 -17.19 12.82 -4.25
N PRO A 29 -16.39 11.85 -3.77
CA PRO A 29 -16.74 10.44 -3.84
C PRO A 29 -17.96 10.05 -2.98
N LEU A 30 -18.38 10.91 -2.04
CA LEU A 30 -19.57 10.67 -1.20
C LEU A 30 -20.82 11.37 -1.73
N HIS A 31 -20.66 12.43 -2.50
CA HIS A 31 -21.76 13.27 -3.00
C HIS A 31 -21.55 13.50 -4.49
N ALA A 32 -21.86 12.47 -5.28
CA ALA A 32 -21.60 12.47 -6.73
C ALA A 32 -22.38 13.57 -7.49
N GLN A 33 -23.54 13.96 -6.96
CA GLN A 33 -24.38 15.05 -7.47
C GLN A 33 -23.87 16.45 -7.06
N GLY A 34 -22.86 16.54 -6.19
CA GLY A 34 -22.36 17.80 -5.67
C GLY A 34 -23.11 18.29 -4.42
N GLY A 35 -23.14 19.61 -4.22
CA GLY A 35 -23.79 20.26 -3.06
C GLY A 35 -22.96 20.27 -1.77
N CYS A 36 -21.87 19.51 -1.72
CA CYS A 36 -20.95 19.52 -0.59
C CYS A 36 -19.74 20.44 -0.80
N ARG A 37 -19.11 20.87 0.30
CA ARG A 37 -17.91 21.74 0.29
C ARG A 37 -16.61 20.99 0.02
N PHE A 38 -16.65 20.04 -0.90
CA PHE A 38 -15.49 19.21 -1.23
C PHE A 38 -14.38 20.02 -1.89
N ALA A 39 -13.17 19.95 -1.34
CA ALA A 39 -12.05 20.76 -1.80
C ALA A 39 -10.70 20.07 -1.60
N ARG A 40 -9.67 20.57 -2.29
CA ARG A 40 -8.29 20.16 -2.09
C ARG A 40 -7.84 20.56 -0.68
N HIS A 41 -7.14 19.66 0.01
CA HIS A 41 -6.76 19.78 1.43
C HIS A 41 -5.23 19.63 1.64
N GLY A 42 -4.46 20.00 0.62
CA GLY A 42 -2.99 19.92 0.62
C GLY A 42 -2.45 18.52 0.33
N THR A 43 -1.31 18.19 0.92
CA THR A 43 -0.59 16.93 0.71
C THR A 43 -0.12 16.31 2.04
N TYR A 44 0.31 15.05 2.02
CA TYR A 44 1.12 14.47 3.09
C TYR A 44 2.37 13.79 2.51
N ALA A 45 3.46 13.74 3.28
CA ALA A 45 4.71 13.14 2.85
C ALA A 45 4.75 11.62 3.02
N ARG A 46 5.46 10.91 2.14
CA ARG A 46 5.88 9.52 2.37
C ARG A 46 7.40 9.46 2.57
N VAL A 47 7.83 8.41 3.27
CA VAL A 47 9.25 8.20 3.62
C VAL A 47 10.11 7.90 2.39
N SER A 48 9.59 7.12 1.43
CA SER A 48 10.34 6.70 0.24
C SER A 48 9.48 6.74 -1.02
N PRO A 49 10.01 7.24 -2.15
CA PRO A 49 11.27 8.01 -2.24
C PRO A 49 11.22 9.33 -1.45
N PRO A 50 12.36 9.89 -1.00
CA PRO A 50 12.38 11.21 -0.34
C PRO A 50 11.74 12.29 -1.21
N GLY A 51 11.03 13.23 -0.59
CA GLY A 51 10.29 14.28 -1.31
C GLY A 51 8.94 13.84 -1.89
N THR A 52 8.53 12.58 -1.67
CA THR A 52 7.20 12.10 -2.08
C THR A 52 6.10 12.84 -1.33
N LEU A 53 5.21 13.51 -2.06
CA LEU A 53 3.98 14.10 -1.55
C LEU A 53 2.75 13.44 -2.18
N ILE A 54 1.70 13.23 -1.39
CA ILE A 54 0.44 12.62 -1.83
C ILE A 54 -0.70 13.62 -1.65
N THR A 55 -1.41 13.94 -2.73
CA THR A 55 -2.52 14.91 -2.72
C THR A 55 -3.70 14.41 -1.91
N ARG A 56 -4.27 15.32 -1.11
CA ARG A 56 -5.45 15.11 -0.30
C ARG A 56 -6.57 16.04 -0.71
N TYR A 57 -7.78 15.53 -0.58
CA TYR A 57 -9.03 16.27 -0.63
C TYR A 57 -9.82 16.02 0.64
N TYR A 58 -10.69 16.94 1.01
CA TYR A 58 -11.55 16.83 2.17
C TYR A 58 -12.99 17.17 1.81
N CYS A 59 -13.92 16.34 2.26
CA CYS A 59 -15.35 16.64 2.26
C CYS A 59 -15.75 16.97 3.69
N PRO A 60 -16.08 18.25 4.00
CA PRO A 60 -16.56 18.64 5.32
C PRO A 60 -17.84 17.92 5.70
N ASP A 61 -18.80 17.85 4.79
CA ASP A 61 -20.14 17.34 5.09
C ASP A 61 -20.15 15.81 5.25
N GLY A 62 -19.27 15.11 4.54
CA GLY A 62 -19.01 13.68 4.73
C GLY A 62 -17.94 13.36 5.78
N HIS A 63 -17.37 14.38 6.44
CA HIS A 63 -16.28 14.29 7.41
C HIS A 63 -15.17 13.32 7.00
N ARG A 64 -14.72 13.40 5.74
CA ARG A 64 -13.79 12.41 5.17
C ARG A 64 -12.72 13.04 4.30
N THR A 65 -11.47 12.64 4.57
CA THR A 65 -10.30 12.93 3.73
C THR A 65 -10.09 11.83 2.69
N PHE A 66 -9.77 12.20 1.47
CA PHE A 66 -9.41 11.33 0.36
C PHE A 66 -7.97 11.61 -0.04
N SER A 67 -7.15 10.57 -0.12
CA SER A 67 -5.75 10.66 -0.54
C SER A 67 -5.56 9.94 -1.86
N LEU A 68 -4.97 10.59 -2.87
CA LEU A 68 -4.79 10.04 -4.21
C LEU A 68 -3.42 9.36 -4.32
N LEU A 69 -3.37 8.03 -4.17
CA LEU A 69 -2.11 7.26 -4.23
C LEU A 69 -1.76 6.89 -5.68
N PRO A 70 -0.58 7.28 -6.18
CA PRO A 70 -0.11 6.84 -7.49
C PRO A 70 0.07 5.33 -7.57
N ASP A 71 -0.18 4.74 -8.74
CA ASP A 71 -0.13 3.29 -8.96
C ASP A 71 1.23 2.67 -8.61
N CYS A 72 2.33 3.40 -8.79
CA CYS A 72 3.66 2.91 -8.43
C CYS A 72 3.88 2.70 -6.93
N TYR A 73 3.08 3.28 -6.02
CA TYR A 73 3.34 3.20 -4.57
C TYR A 73 2.62 2.05 -3.87
N ALA A 74 3.31 1.34 -2.97
CA ALA A 74 2.67 0.31 -2.16
C ALA A 74 1.70 0.92 -1.13
N ALA A 75 0.47 0.40 -1.08
CA ALA A 75 -0.49 0.80 -0.06
C ALA A 75 -0.09 0.16 1.28
N ARG A 76 -0.14 0.96 2.36
CA ARG A 76 0.16 0.53 3.75
C ARG A 76 1.55 -0.09 4.00
N LEU A 77 2.44 -0.10 3.01
CA LEU A 77 3.84 -0.45 3.12
C LEU A 77 4.69 0.73 2.67
N SER A 78 5.87 0.90 3.26
CA SER A 78 6.84 1.90 2.78
C SER A 78 7.35 1.50 1.40
N GLY A 79 7.56 2.50 0.55
CA GLY A 79 8.15 2.31 -0.77
C GLY A 79 7.15 2.08 -1.90
N GLN A 80 7.70 1.63 -3.02
CA GLN A 80 7.02 1.37 -4.29
C GLN A 80 6.55 -0.09 -4.40
N LEU A 81 5.61 -0.35 -5.31
CA LEU A 81 5.20 -1.71 -5.64
C LEU A 81 6.35 -2.50 -6.26
N SER A 82 7.15 -1.88 -7.14
CA SER A 82 8.36 -2.49 -7.74
C SER A 82 9.39 -2.90 -6.69
N GLU A 83 9.63 -2.06 -5.68
CA GLU A 83 10.52 -2.39 -4.54
C GLU A 83 9.99 -3.57 -3.71
N VAL A 84 8.67 -3.61 -3.46
CA VAL A 84 8.03 -4.74 -2.76
C VAL A 84 8.15 -6.00 -3.62
N GLU A 85 7.94 -5.89 -4.92
CA GLU A 85 8.02 -6.99 -5.88
C GLU A 85 9.44 -7.58 -5.93
N ALA A 86 10.47 -6.74 -6.02
CA ALA A 86 11.86 -7.16 -6.03
C ALA A 86 12.23 -7.98 -4.79
N VAL A 87 11.78 -7.56 -3.60
CA VAL A 87 12.00 -8.30 -2.35
C VAL A 87 11.34 -9.68 -2.40
N VAL A 88 10.09 -9.77 -2.87
CA VAL A 88 9.36 -11.05 -2.91
C VAL A 88 9.93 -11.97 -3.99
N ARG A 89 10.32 -11.44 -5.17
CA ARG A 89 11.00 -12.22 -6.21
C ARG A 89 12.32 -12.80 -5.73
N ALA A 90 13.12 -12.03 -4.98
CA ALA A 90 14.35 -12.52 -4.39
C ALA A 90 14.11 -13.70 -3.43
N VAL A 91 13.00 -13.68 -2.69
CA VAL A 91 12.59 -14.81 -1.83
C VAL A 91 12.12 -16.00 -2.66
N GLU A 92 11.31 -15.79 -3.70
CA GLU A 92 10.82 -16.86 -4.58
C GLU A 92 11.95 -17.58 -5.34
N GLN A 93 13.06 -16.88 -5.60
CA GLN A 93 14.23 -17.43 -6.33
C GLN A 93 15.31 -17.99 -5.41
N ALA A 94 15.26 -17.71 -4.12
CA ALA A 94 16.26 -18.19 -3.16
C ALA A 94 15.94 -19.63 -2.71
N PRO A 95 16.97 -20.43 -2.35
CA PRO A 95 16.77 -21.76 -1.79
C PRO A 95 16.04 -21.73 -0.44
N SER A 96 16.08 -20.60 0.27
CA SER A 96 15.27 -20.35 1.47
C SER A 96 15.08 -18.86 1.70
N GLN A 97 14.04 -18.49 2.45
CA GLN A 97 13.84 -17.10 2.87
C GLN A 97 15.02 -16.58 3.71
N ALA A 98 15.66 -17.42 4.53
CA ALA A 98 16.83 -17.04 5.31
C ALA A 98 18.01 -16.66 4.39
N ALA A 99 18.24 -17.43 3.33
CA ALA A 99 19.24 -17.12 2.32
C ALA A 99 18.95 -15.80 1.60
N ALA A 100 17.68 -15.53 1.25
CA ALA A 100 17.29 -14.23 0.68
C ALA A 100 17.53 -13.06 1.65
N CYS A 101 17.20 -13.24 2.94
CA CYS A 101 17.36 -12.19 3.94
C CYS A 101 18.81 -11.72 4.09
N ALA A 102 19.79 -12.62 3.95
CA ALA A 102 21.21 -12.28 4.07
C ALA A 102 21.67 -11.23 3.03
N GLY A 103 21.02 -11.14 1.87
CA GLY A 103 21.40 -10.21 0.79
C GLY A 103 20.51 -8.98 0.62
N LEU A 104 19.35 -8.90 1.31
CA LEU A 104 18.32 -7.89 1.01
C LEU A 104 18.49 -6.56 1.74
N ARG A 105 18.98 -6.57 2.98
CA ARG A 105 19.18 -5.36 3.79
C ARG A 105 20.30 -5.55 4.81
N LEU A 106 21.40 -4.85 4.60
CA LEU A 106 22.61 -4.96 5.43
C LEU A 106 22.67 -3.92 6.55
N ASP A 107 21.78 -2.93 6.53
CA ASP A 107 21.73 -1.80 7.45
C ASP A 107 20.82 -2.03 8.67
N ILE A 108 20.25 -3.23 8.81
CA ILE A 108 19.49 -3.66 9.98
C ILE A 108 19.86 -5.10 10.35
N GLU A 109 19.76 -5.41 11.63
CA GLU A 109 20.00 -6.76 12.14
C GLU A 109 19.09 -7.81 11.49
N LEU A 110 19.60 -9.04 11.35
CA LEU A 110 18.94 -10.15 10.66
C LEU A 110 17.48 -10.39 11.11
N PRO A 111 17.12 -10.38 12.42
CA PRO A 111 15.73 -10.51 12.85
C PRO A 111 14.83 -9.38 12.31
N GLY A 112 15.39 -8.18 12.16
CA GLY A 112 14.74 -7.04 11.53
C GLY A 112 14.46 -7.29 10.04
N VAL A 113 15.46 -7.78 9.31
CA VAL A 113 15.32 -8.14 7.89
C VAL A 113 14.27 -9.22 7.70
N GLN A 114 14.32 -10.29 8.50
CA GLN A 114 13.34 -11.38 8.42
C GLN A 114 11.91 -10.87 8.63
N ARG A 115 11.66 -10.03 9.64
CA ARG A 115 10.33 -9.42 9.85
C ARG A 115 9.91 -8.54 8.68
N PHE A 116 10.84 -7.75 8.13
CA PHE A 116 10.59 -6.89 6.97
C PHE A 116 10.20 -7.70 5.73
N VAL A 117 10.91 -8.79 5.46
CA VAL A 117 10.68 -9.71 4.34
C VAL A 117 9.37 -10.47 4.52
N THR A 118 9.18 -11.13 5.67
CA THR A 118 7.96 -11.90 5.97
C THR A 118 6.70 -11.06 5.78
N ARG A 119 6.69 -9.81 6.27
CA ARG A 119 5.53 -8.91 6.11
C ARG A 119 5.21 -8.61 4.65
N ARG A 120 6.21 -8.50 3.78
CA ARG A 120 6.03 -8.25 2.33
C ARG A 120 5.56 -9.49 1.61
N VAL A 121 6.22 -10.63 1.85
CA VAL A 121 5.85 -11.93 1.27
C VAL A 121 4.41 -12.28 1.60
N GLN A 122 4.02 -12.23 2.88
CA GLN A 122 2.66 -12.53 3.31
C GLN A 122 1.63 -11.58 2.68
N ALA A 123 1.94 -10.28 2.59
CA ALA A 123 1.05 -9.29 2.00
C ALA A 123 0.83 -9.56 0.50
N VAL A 124 1.92 -9.82 -0.24
CA VAL A 124 1.84 -10.13 -1.68
C VAL A 124 1.12 -11.44 -1.91
N GLN A 125 1.47 -12.52 -1.20
CA GLN A 125 0.80 -13.81 -1.33
C GLN A 125 -0.71 -13.70 -1.08
N ALA A 126 -1.12 -13.00 -0.01
CA ALA A 126 -2.53 -12.77 0.27
C ALA A 126 -3.22 -12.02 -0.89
N ALA A 127 -2.57 -11.02 -1.47
CA ALA A 127 -3.11 -10.28 -2.61
C ALA A 127 -3.24 -11.14 -3.88
N LEU A 128 -2.23 -11.96 -4.20
CA LEU A 128 -2.25 -12.86 -5.35
C LEU A 128 -3.34 -13.92 -5.24
N VAL A 129 -3.53 -14.51 -4.05
CA VAL A 129 -4.61 -15.48 -3.78
C VAL A 129 -5.98 -14.83 -4.00
N VAL A 130 -6.20 -13.62 -3.49
CA VAL A 130 -7.49 -12.92 -3.67
C VAL A 130 -7.72 -12.57 -5.13
N ILE A 131 -6.72 -12.04 -5.84
CA ILE A 131 -6.85 -11.70 -7.27
C ILE A 131 -7.14 -12.93 -8.11
N LYS A 132 -6.46 -14.04 -7.82
CA LYS A 132 -6.73 -15.32 -8.46
C LYS A 132 -8.21 -15.72 -8.36
N GLY A 133 -8.82 -15.51 -7.19
CA GLY A 133 -10.24 -15.79 -6.95
C GLY A 133 -11.20 -14.75 -7.54
N LEU A 134 -10.79 -13.48 -7.64
CA LEU A 134 -11.62 -12.39 -8.19
C LEU A 134 -11.71 -12.40 -9.71
N VAL A 135 -10.66 -12.88 -10.41
CA VAL A 135 -10.62 -12.93 -11.88
C VAL A 135 -10.21 -14.34 -12.32
N PRO A 136 -11.04 -15.36 -12.02
CA PRO A 136 -10.70 -16.76 -12.25
C PRO A 136 -10.57 -17.09 -13.75
N GLU A 137 -11.32 -16.40 -14.61
CA GLU A 137 -11.24 -16.53 -16.07
C GLU A 137 -9.82 -16.28 -16.59
N ARG A 138 -9.06 -15.41 -15.91
CA ARG A 138 -7.68 -15.06 -16.27
C ARG A 138 -6.66 -15.81 -15.45
N PHE A 139 -6.88 -15.95 -14.13
CA PHE A 139 -5.86 -16.43 -13.19
C PHE A 139 -6.19 -17.75 -12.50
N GLY A 140 -7.30 -18.42 -12.80
CA GLY A 140 -7.77 -19.61 -12.09
C GLY A 140 -6.75 -20.75 -12.03
N ALA A 141 -5.97 -20.95 -13.09
CA ALA A 141 -4.90 -21.96 -13.15
C ALA A 141 -3.54 -21.47 -12.61
N CYS A 142 -3.40 -20.18 -12.29
CA CYS A 142 -2.12 -19.59 -11.89
C CYS A 142 -1.73 -19.99 -10.47
N VAL A 143 -0.46 -20.32 -10.26
CA VAL A 143 0.09 -20.41 -8.90
C VAL A 143 0.18 -18.97 -8.33
N PRO A 144 -0.17 -18.73 -7.05
CA PRO A 144 -0.13 -17.40 -6.44
C PRO A 144 1.30 -16.95 -6.08
N THR A 145 2.19 -16.93 -7.08
CA THR A 145 3.56 -16.40 -7.01
C THR A 145 3.76 -15.29 -8.02
N LEU A 146 4.68 -14.37 -7.75
CA LEU A 146 5.00 -13.29 -8.68
C LEU A 146 5.58 -13.83 -9.98
N LEU A 147 6.41 -14.86 -9.93
CA LEU A 147 6.95 -15.49 -11.14
C LEU A 147 5.84 -16.04 -12.06
N ALA A 148 4.85 -16.76 -11.51
CA ALA A 148 3.78 -17.32 -12.33
C ALA A 148 2.88 -16.23 -12.93
N PHE A 149 2.55 -15.21 -12.14
CA PHE A 149 1.78 -14.06 -12.63
C PHE A 149 2.55 -13.25 -13.69
N ALA A 150 3.87 -13.11 -13.55
CA ALA A 150 4.72 -12.44 -14.54
C ALA A 150 4.69 -13.15 -15.89
N LEU A 151 4.84 -14.48 -15.87
CA LEU A 151 4.78 -15.30 -17.08
C LEU A 151 3.42 -15.19 -17.78
N MET A 152 2.32 -15.22 -17.02
CA MET A 152 0.99 -15.11 -17.59
C MET A 152 0.69 -13.70 -18.14
N LEU A 153 1.09 -12.64 -17.42
CA LEU A 153 0.81 -11.27 -17.82
C LEU A 153 1.76 -10.77 -18.92
N GLY A 154 2.93 -11.39 -19.08
CA GLY A 154 3.96 -10.93 -20.01
C GLY A 154 4.59 -9.59 -19.62
N VAL A 155 4.55 -9.24 -18.33
CA VAL A 155 5.07 -7.96 -17.82
C VAL A 155 6.07 -8.16 -16.67
N PRO A 156 7.08 -7.28 -16.58
CA PRO A 156 8.05 -7.33 -15.49
C PRO A 156 7.48 -6.79 -14.17
N GLU A 157 6.60 -5.77 -14.21
CA GLU A 157 6.01 -5.14 -13.03
C GLU A 157 4.60 -5.68 -12.75
N VAL A 158 4.54 -6.87 -12.17
CA VAL A 158 3.30 -7.60 -11.93
C VAL A 158 2.36 -6.83 -11.00
N LEU A 159 2.87 -6.30 -9.89
CA LEU A 159 2.02 -5.67 -8.88
C LEU A 159 1.37 -4.38 -9.41
N VAL A 160 2.08 -3.59 -10.22
CA VAL A 160 1.52 -2.38 -10.84
C VAL A 160 0.42 -2.76 -11.83
N ALA A 161 0.69 -3.76 -12.70
CA ALA A 161 -0.29 -4.25 -13.66
C ALA A 161 -1.55 -4.80 -12.95
N LEU A 162 -1.36 -5.60 -11.89
CA LEU A 162 -2.45 -6.16 -11.10
C LEU A 162 -3.30 -5.08 -10.41
N ARG A 163 -2.69 -3.98 -9.95
CA ARG A 163 -3.45 -2.85 -9.40
C ARG A 163 -4.38 -2.23 -10.45
N GLY A 164 -3.92 -2.10 -11.70
CA GLY A 164 -4.75 -1.62 -12.80
C GLY A 164 -5.87 -2.59 -13.15
N ILE A 165 -5.56 -3.89 -13.28
CA ILE A 165 -6.54 -4.95 -13.57
C ILE A 165 -7.63 -5.00 -12.49
N ALA A 166 -7.24 -4.81 -11.23
CA ALA A 166 -8.15 -4.93 -10.11
C ALA A 166 -8.71 -3.59 -9.60
N GLU A 167 -8.71 -2.56 -10.45
CA GLU A 167 -9.12 -1.19 -10.12
C GLU A 167 -10.44 -1.12 -9.34
N SER A 168 -11.46 -1.83 -9.83
CA SER A 168 -12.81 -1.81 -9.25
C SER A 168 -12.87 -2.36 -7.82
N TRP A 169 -11.89 -3.18 -7.42
CA TRP A 169 -11.84 -3.85 -6.12
C TRP A 169 -10.77 -3.29 -5.18
N LEU A 170 -10.07 -2.20 -5.54
CA LEU A 170 -8.95 -1.70 -4.74
C LEU A 170 -9.34 -1.28 -3.33
N GLN A 171 -10.62 -0.97 -3.08
CA GLN A 171 -11.09 -0.65 -1.73
C GLN A 171 -11.25 -1.90 -0.85
N GLU A 172 -11.55 -3.07 -1.41
CA GLU A 172 -11.67 -4.33 -0.67
C GLU A 172 -10.36 -5.13 -0.63
N LEU A 173 -9.48 -4.94 -1.61
CA LEU A 173 -8.27 -5.73 -1.76
C LEU A 173 -7.26 -5.54 -0.62
N PRO A 174 -6.51 -6.60 -0.27
CA PRO A 174 -5.43 -6.50 0.69
C PRO A 174 -4.27 -5.66 0.14
N ARG A 175 -3.49 -5.11 1.08
CA ARG A 175 -2.17 -4.54 0.77
C ARG A 175 -1.26 -5.60 0.12
N PRO A 176 -0.28 -5.22 -0.71
CA PRO A 176 0.09 -3.85 -1.07
C PRO A 176 -0.73 -3.26 -2.23
N LEU A 177 -1.52 -4.08 -2.91
CA LEU A 177 -2.28 -3.69 -4.10
C LEU A 177 -3.46 -2.81 -3.75
N GLY A 178 -4.34 -3.33 -2.90
CA GLY A 178 -5.52 -2.62 -2.41
C GLY A 178 -5.23 -1.70 -1.24
N PHE A 179 -6.15 -0.77 -1.02
CA PHE A 179 -6.06 0.24 0.02
C PHE A 179 -6.42 -0.28 1.41
N CYS A 180 -6.92 -1.53 1.47
CA CYS A 180 -7.30 -2.29 2.65
C CYS A 180 -8.21 -1.45 3.56
N PRO A 181 -9.53 -1.69 3.56
CA PRO A 181 -10.41 -0.95 4.44
C PRO A 181 -9.88 -1.17 5.86
N ARG A 182 -9.83 -0.10 6.66
CA ARG A 182 -9.57 -0.29 8.10
C ARG A 182 -10.58 -1.35 8.54
N PRO A 183 -10.17 -2.41 9.26
CA PRO A 183 -11.15 -3.27 9.92
C PRO A 183 -12.10 -2.33 10.64
N ARG A 184 -13.41 -2.43 10.38
CA ARG A 184 -14.39 -1.82 11.27
C ARG A 184 -13.94 -2.24 12.68
N PRO A 185 -13.88 -1.34 13.66
CA PRO A 185 -13.60 -1.78 15.02
C PRO A 185 -14.65 -2.83 15.32
N GLY A 186 -14.27 -4.11 15.32
CA GLY A 186 -15.13 -5.17 15.80
C GLY A 186 -15.49 -4.75 17.21
N GLY A 187 -16.79 -4.71 17.52
CA GLY A 187 -17.34 -4.25 18.80
C GLY A 187 -16.95 -5.18 19.95
N GLY A 188 -15.65 -5.27 20.25
CA GLY A 188 -15.06 -6.27 21.11
C GLY A 188 -13.58 -6.01 21.37
N ARG A 189 -13.15 -4.74 21.44
CA ARG A 189 -11.99 -4.41 22.27
C ARG A 189 -12.55 -4.13 23.64
N ASP A 190 -12.49 -5.12 24.50
CA ASP A 190 -12.79 -5.02 25.91
C ASP A 190 -11.94 -3.89 26.51
N ARG A 191 -12.55 -2.70 26.64
CA ARG A 191 -11.90 -1.50 27.21
C ARG A 191 -11.42 -1.77 28.63
N ALA A 192 -11.94 -2.80 29.29
CA ALA A 192 -11.52 -3.23 30.62
C ALA A 192 -10.06 -3.72 30.68
N ARG A 193 -9.45 -4.11 29.56
CA ARG A 193 -8.05 -4.61 29.50
C ARG A 193 -7.05 -3.59 28.94
N GLN A 194 -7.47 -2.37 28.63
CA GLN A 194 -6.53 -1.32 28.28
C GLN A 194 -5.92 -0.75 29.55
N HIS A 195 -4.62 -1.02 29.75
CA HIS A 195 -3.84 -0.35 30.79
C HIS A 195 -3.89 1.16 30.56
N ARG A 196 -4.24 1.94 31.60
CA ARG A 196 -4.10 3.39 31.55
C ARG A 196 -2.63 3.74 31.39
N ALA A 197 -2.31 4.64 30.48
CA ALA A 197 -0.99 5.26 30.44
C ALA A 197 -0.76 5.95 31.79
N GLY A 198 0.24 5.49 32.54
CA GLY A 198 0.70 6.15 33.76
C GLY A 198 1.32 7.50 33.42
N ALA A 199 1.27 8.45 34.35
CA ALA A 199 1.98 9.71 34.20
C ALA A 199 3.48 9.44 34.03
N ASP A 200 4.14 10.20 33.16
CA ASP A 200 5.61 10.18 33.07
C ASP A 200 6.19 10.48 34.46
N PRO A 201 7.20 9.72 34.92
CA PRO A 201 7.82 9.98 36.20
C PRO A 201 8.46 11.38 36.19
N PRO A 202 8.36 12.16 37.28
CA PRO A 202 8.96 13.49 37.34
C PRO A 202 10.46 13.38 37.09
N GLY A 203 10.96 14.16 36.13
CA GLY A 203 12.38 14.21 35.81
C GLY A 203 13.18 14.62 37.04
N LEU A 204 14.22 13.84 37.34
CA LEU A 204 15.28 14.25 38.28
C LEU A 204 15.96 15.49 37.70
N LEU A 205 15.55 16.66 38.20
CA LEU A 205 16.32 17.89 38.05
C LEU A 205 17.60 17.73 38.89
N ALA A 206 18.74 17.79 38.20
CA ALA A 206 20.06 17.97 38.81
C ALA A 206 20.26 19.44 39.19
#